data_AF-A0A2N0NRV6-F1
#
_entry.id   AF-A0A2N0NRV6-F1
#
_cell.length_a   1.000
_cell.length_b   1.000
_cell.length_c   1.000
_cell.angle_alpha   90.00
_cell.angle_beta   90.00
_cell.angle_gamma   90.00
#
_symmetry.space_group_name_H-M   'P 1'
#
loop_
_entity.id
_entity.type
_entity.pdbx_description
1 polymer ?
#
loop_
_entity_poly.entity_id
_entity_poly.type
_entity_poly.pdbx_seq_one_letter_code
_entity_poly.pdbx_strand_id
1 'polypeptide(L)'
;MAFRRPHLRQRRTCEEYKAELEEENYHLRSELQAEVDSNCQNEKQIRELERECVHCEQEIQTLNGEIERLENASKEEIAELKSEISSLKKQLYQAKKDIRDNEKHISSIESLLVDSEEQVKKLRCRIRTISSRKNSPERGNSPDLYNSDDNMATITELANAIDGYLNNRTTTRDILIDQIKRATRQIRRKENNLHQDLAREQRRRYDAKGERDLAITRRDLAEGGMANVIGDLHQLRTNAQNQVNRMIGNIARKQTRIGVLIQEKFALQLLYQRNAHHLQLSRGDIGLLEFNRDRLYERYEKWKNKTQAERQNNLNLQGQIFALQNNLPHLRMAGYAPKRFSGRADEDIDEFIKDYRLYLTAANITTANAGGKQRALELFWSCLTDETSR
;
A
#
# COMPACT_ATOMS: atom_id res chain seq x y z
N MET A 1 -36.13 11.93 -68.61
CA MET A 1 -36.63 10.58 -68.27
C MET A 1 -35.44 9.67 -68.09
N ALA A 2 -35.15 9.20 -66.88
CA ALA A 2 -34.05 8.28 -66.60
C ALA A 2 -34.61 7.06 -65.86
N PHE A 3 -34.67 5.92 -66.55
CA PHE A 3 -35.15 4.65 -66.01
C PHE A 3 -34.09 4.06 -65.07
N ARG A 4 -34.44 3.87 -63.79
CA ARG A 4 -33.63 3.07 -62.86
C ARG A 4 -33.72 1.59 -63.26
N ARG A 5 -32.56 0.95 -63.46
CA ARG A 5 -32.45 -0.52 -63.57
C ARG A 5 -32.79 -1.18 -62.23
N PRO A 6 -33.56 -2.29 -62.20
CA PRO A 6 -33.75 -3.07 -60.99
C PRO A 6 -32.47 -3.88 -60.67
N HIS A 7 -32.03 -3.84 -59.42
CA HIS A 7 -30.93 -4.68 -58.94
C HIS A 7 -31.34 -6.16 -58.95
N LEU A 8 -30.61 -6.97 -59.73
CA LEU A 8 -30.65 -8.43 -59.65
C LEU A 8 -30.20 -8.85 -58.24
N ARG A 9 -31.15 -9.32 -57.41
CA ARG A 9 -30.79 -10.07 -56.20
C ARG A 9 -30.17 -11.39 -56.64
N GLN A 10 -28.87 -11.53 -56.44
CA GLN A 10 -28.16 -12.81 -56.59
C GLN A 10 -28.85 -13.85 -55.68
N ARG A 11 -29.45 -14.86 -56.29
CA ARG A 11 -29.99 -16.03 -55.57
C ARG A 11 -28.78 -16.92 -55.26
N ARG A 12 -28.28 -16.85 -54.03
CA ARG A 12 -27.25 -17.77 -53.56
C ARG A 12 -27.76 -19.21 -53.60
N THR A 13 -26.92 -20.14 -54.00
CA THR A 13 -27.28 -21.57 -54.03
C THR A 13 -27.22 -22.14 -52.62
N CYS A 14 -27.91 -23.26 -52.38
CA CYS A 14 -27.89 -23.92 -51.06
C CYS A 14 -26.48 -24.38 -50.65
N GLU A 15 -25.62 -24.62 -51.64
CA GLU A 15 -24.20 -24.99 -51.44
C GLU A 15 -23.35 -23.83 -50.92
N GLU A 16 -23.60 -22.60 -51.39
CA GLU A 16 -22.90 -21.40 -50.90
C GLU A 16 -23.21 -21.14 -49.41
N TYR A 17 -24.47 -21.26 -49.00
CA TYR A 17 -24.83 -21.13 -47.58
C TYR A 17 -24.22 -22.24 -46.71
N LYS A 18 -24.09 -23.45 -47.25
CA LYS A 18 -23.46 -24.56 -46.54
C LYS A 18 -21.96 -24.30 -46.35
N ALA A 19 -21.28 -23.80 -47.39
CA ALA A 19 -19.86 -23.45 -47.33
C ALA A 19 -19.59 -22.30 -46.34
N GLU A 20 -20.42 -21.24 -46.35
CA GLU A 20 -20.33 -20.13 -45.38
C GLU A 20 -20.49 -20.63 -43.93
N LEU A 21 -21.44 -21.53 -43.68
CA LEU A 21 -21.63 -22.14 -42.35
C LEU A 21 -20.48 -23.05 -41.92
N GLU A 22 -19.84 -23.75 -42.85
CA GLU A 22 -18.67 -24.59 -42.58
C GLU A 22 -17.44 -23.72 -42.25
N GLU A 23 -17.26 -22.60 -42.96
CA GLU A 23 -16.21 -21.62 -42.71
C GLU A 23 -16.40 -20.92 -41.35
N GLU A 24 -17.61 -20.44 -41.04
CA GLU A 24 -17.93 -19.88 -39.73
C GLU A 24 -17.72 -20.90 -38.60
N ASN A 25 -18.13 -22.16 -38.79
CA ASN A 25 -17.87 -23.22 -37.81
C ASN A 25 -16.38 -23.44 -37.59
N TYR A 26 -15.58 -23.41 -38.65
CA TYR A 26 -14.14 -23.56 -38.55
C TYR A 26 -13.52 -22.41 -37.76
N HIS A 27 -13.93 -21.16 -38.05
CA HIS A 27 -13.48 -19.98 -37.31
C HIS A 27 -13.87 -20.05 -35.83
N LEU A 28 -15.14 -20.36 -35.52
CA LEU A 28 -15.61 -20.50 -34.15
C LEU A 28 -14.86 -21.58 -33.37
N ARG A 29 -14.52 -22.71 -34.01
CA ARG A 29 -13.71 -23.76 -33.40
C ARG A 29 -12.28 -23.29 -33.12
N SER A 30 -11.69 -22.52 -34.03
CA SER A 30 -10.35 -21.96 -33.84
C SER A 30 -10.31 -20.93 -32.72
N GLU A 31 -11.30 -20.03 -32.65
CA GLU A 31 -11.43 -19.06 -31.57
C GLU A 31 -11.66 -19.75 -30.22
N LEU A 32 -12.56 -20.74 -30.18
CA LEU A 32 -12.82 -21.52 -28.99
C LEU A 32 -11.55 -22.22 -28.48
N GLN A 33 -10.75 -22.79 -29.39
CA GLN A 33 -9.49 -23.43 -29.01
C GLN A 33 -8.49 -22.43 -28.41
N ALA A 34 -8.36 -21.25 -29.01
CA ALA A 34 -7.48 -20.20 -28.48
C ALA A 34 -7.91 -19.74 -27.08
N GLU A 35 -9.22 -19.62 -26.85
CA GLU A 35 -9.76 -19.25 -25.54
C GLU A 35 -9.56 -20.35 -24.49
N VAL A 36 -9.67 -21.63 -24.89
CA VAL A 36 -9.35 -22.78 -24.03
C VAL A 36 -7.87 -22.79 -23.64
N ASP A 37 -6.98 -22.54 -24.59
CA ASP A 37 -5.54 -22.49 -24.34
C ASP A 37 -5.18 -21.33 -23.40
N SER A 38 -5.79 -20.16 -23.62
CA SER A 38 -5.68 -18.99 -22.74
C SER A 38 -6.16 -19.29 -21.32
N ASN A 39 -7.33 -19.91 -21.19
CA ASN A 39 -7.87 -20.31 -19.88
C ASN A 39 -6.98 -21.32 -19.15
N CYS A 40 -6.39 -22.29 -19.88
CA CYS A 40 -5.44 -23.24 -19.32
C CYS A 40 -4.18 -22.53 -18.78
N GLN A 41 -3.70 -21.49 -19.46
CA GLN A 41 -2.58 -20.67 -18.98
C GLN A 41 -2.95 -19.84 -17.75
N ASN A 42 -4.11 -19.17 -17.78
CA ASN A 42 -4.61 -18.38 -16.65
C ASN A 42 -4.78 -19.25 -15.40
N GLU A 43 -5.30 -20.48 -15.55
CA GLU A 43 -5.47 -21.41 -14.44
C GLU A 43 -4.11 -21.83 -13.84
N LYS A 44 -3.05 -21.97 -14.64
CA LYS A 44 -1.69 -22.19 -14.13
C LYS A 44 -1.17 -20.99 -13.36
N GLN A 45 -1.34 -19.78 -13.89
CA GLN A 45 -0.92 -18.55 -13.22
C GLN A 45 -1.65 -18.32 -11.89
N ILE A 46 -2.97 -18.59 -11.86
CA ILE A 46 -3.77 -18.50 -10.63
C ILE A 46 -3.22 -19.46 -9.57
N ARG A 47 -2.96 -20.73 -9.94
CA ARG A 47 -2.39 -21.72 -9.01
C ARG A 47 -1.00 -21.33 -8.48
N GLU A 48 -0.20 -20.64 -9.28
CA GLU A 48 1.12 -20.17 -8.86
C GLU A 48 1.01 -19.00 -7.89
N LEU A 49 0.16 -18.02 -8.21
CA LEU A 49 -0.15 -16.90 -7.30
C LEU A 49 -0.77 -17.37 -5.98
N GLU A 50 -1.64 -18.37 -6.01
CA GLU A 50 -2.20 -18.96 -4.78
C GLU A 50 -1.11 -19.54 -3.88
N ARG A 51 -0.09 -20.20 -4.44
CA ARG A 51 1.05 -20.72 -3.66
C ARG A 51 1.88 -19.58 -3.07
N GLU A 52 2.14 -18.54 -3.84
CA GLU A 52 2.85 -17.35 -3.37
C GLU A 52 2.09 -16.63 -2.25
N CYS A 53 0.77 -16.53 -2.36
CA CYS A 53 -0.08 -15.97 -1.31
C CYS A 53 0.02 -16.79 -0.01
N VAL A 54 -0.08 -18.13 -0.10
CA VAL A 54 0.04 -19.01 1.07
C VAL A 54 1.43 -18.88 1.71
N HIS A 55 2.49 -18.79 0.90
CA HIS A 55 3.85 -18.57 1.42
C HIS A 55 3.95 -17.22 2.15
N CYS A 56 3.46 -16.14 1.55
CA CYS A 56 3.45 -14.81 2.17
C CYS A 56 2.68 -14.81 3.49
N GLU A 57 1.53 -15.50 3.55
CA GLU A 57 0.73 -15.62 4.78
C GLU A 57 1.50 -16.31 5.90
N GLN A 58 2.21 -17.39 5.60
CA GLN A 58 3.05 -18.11 6.57
C GLN A 58 4.21 -17.27 7.08
N GLU A 59 4.86 -16.50 6.20
CA GLU A 59 5.94 -15.59 6.57
C GLU A 59 5.42 -14.47 7.48
N ILE A 60 4.27 -13.88 7.16
CA ILE A 60 3.61 -12.88 8.01
C ILE A 60 3.27 -13.45 9.38
N GLN A 61 2.73 -14.68 9.45
CA GLN A 61 2.44 -15.34 10.73
C GLN A 61 3.70 -15.54 11.57
N THR A 62 4.80 -15.96 10.95
CA THR A 62 6.09 -16.17 11.63
C THR A 62 6.62 -14.86 12.19
N LEU A 63 6.66 -13.81 11.36
CA LEU A 63 7.14 -12.48 11.76
C LEU A 63 6.26 -11.87 12.87
N ASN A 64 4.94 -12.02 12.80
CA ASN A 64 4.04 -11.56 13.86
C ASN A 64 4.32 -12.26 15.19
N GLY A 65 4.61 -13.58 15.16
CA GLY A 65 4.99 -14.31 16.36
C GLY A 65 6.32 -13.84 16.97
N GLU A 66 7.29 -13.47 16.14
CA GLU A 66 8.56 -12.89 16.61
C GLU A 66 8.36 -11.51 17.23
N ILE A 67 7.54 -10.65 16.62
CA ILE A 67 7.19 -9.34 17.16
C ILE A 67 6.54 -9.49 18.54
N GLU A 68 5.57 -10.37 18.70
CA GLU A 68 4.89 -10.60 19.98
C GLU A 68 5.86 -11.06 21.08
N ARG A 69 6.79 -11.97 20.74
CA ARG A 69 7.82 -12.43 21.68
C ARG A 69 8.73 -11.28 22.13
N LEU A 70 9.19 -10.44 21.21
CA LEU A 70 10.06 -9.29 21.52
C LEU A 70 9.32 -8.22 22.33
N GLU A 71 8.05 -7.97 22.02
CA GLU A 71 7.22 -7.07 22.80
C GLU A 71 7.04 -7.55 24.24
N ASN A 72 6.82 -8.85 24.45
CA ASN A 72 6.67 -9.40 25.80
C ASN A 72 7.99 -9.35 26.57
N ALA A 73 9.11 -9.72 25.94
CA ALA A 73 10.43 -9.63 26.57
C ALA A 73 10.78 -8.19 26.99
N SER A 74 10.53 -7.20 26.12
CA SER A 74 10.79 -5.79 26.46
C SER A 74 9.86 -5.25 27.55
N LYS A 75 8.59 -5.68 27.60
CA LYS A 75 7.67 -5.34 28.71
C LYS A 75 8.16 -5.88 30.04
N GLU A 76 8.69 -7.10 30.07
CA GLU A 76 9.28 -7.72 31.27
C GLU A 76 10.52 -6.96 31.74
N GLU A 77 11.45 -6.66 30.83
CA GLU A 77 12.67 -5.91 31.14
C GLU A 77 12.35 -4.51 31.72
N ILE A 78 11.38 -3.81 31.12
CA ILE A 78 10.91 -2.50 31.63
C ILE A 78 10.34 -2.65 33.04
N ALA A 79 9.59 -3.71 33.33
CA ALA A 79 9.01 -3.95 34.65
C ALA A 79 10.10 -4.20 35.70
N GLU A 80 11.12 -5.00 35.36
CA GLU A 80 12.26 -5.30 36.22
C GLU A 80 13.07 -4.03 36.53
N LEU A 81 13.46 -3.28 35.50
CA LEU A 81 14.20 -2.01 35.67
C LEU A 81 13.41 -1.00 36.52
N LYS A 82 12.09 -0.93 36.34
CA LYS A 82 11.23 -0.06 37.15
C LYS A 82 11.22 -0.48 38.62
N SER A 83 11.26 -1.78 38.90
CA SER A 83 11.36 -2.32 40.27
C SER A 83 12.71 -2.01 40.90
N GLU A 84 13.80 -2.12 40.13
CA GLU A 84 15.15 -1.80 40.56
C GLU A 84 15.31 -0.32 40.88
N ILE A 85 14.83 0.57 40.00
CA ILE A 85 14.81 2.02 40.24
C ILE A 85 14.03 2.35 41.52
N SER A 86 12.91 1.67 41.78
CA SER A 86 12.13 1.86 43.01
C SER A 86 12.92 1.46 44.26
N SER A 87 13.64 0.33 44.19
CA SER A 87 14.52 -0.14 45.26
C SER A 87 15.66 0.85 45.52
N LEU A 88 16.41 1.23 44.46
CA LEU A 88 17.51 2.18 44.55
C LEU A 88 17.06 3.54 45.08
N LYS A 89 15.88 4.02 44.66
CA LYS A 89 15.31 5.26 45.17
C LYS A 89 15.05 5.19 46.68
N LYS A 90 14.51 4.08 47.20
CA LYS A 90 14.33 3.88 48.65
C LYS A 90 15.66 3.89 49.39
N GLN A 91 16.66 3.19 48.87
CA GLN A 91 18.01 3.18 49.45
C GLN A 91 18.63 4.57 49.49
N LEU A 92 18.50 5.35 48.41
CA LEU A 92 19.00 6.72 48.34
C LEU A 92 18.32 7.65 49.37
N TYR A 93 17.00 7.53 49.55
CA TYR A 93 16.30 8.30 50.59
C TYR A 93 16.80 7.95 51.99
N GLN A 94 17.05 6.68 52.26
CA GLN A 94 17.59 6.23 53.55
C GLN A 94 19.01 6.75 53.77
N ALA A 95 19.92 6.55 52.81
CA ALA A 95 21.28 7.06 52.90
C ALA A 95 21.33 8.59 53.08
N LYS A 96 20.47 9.34 52.40
CA LYS A 96 20.36 10.80 52.57
C LYS A 96 19.86 11.18 53.96
N LYS A 97 19.01 10.36 54.59
CA LYS A 97 18.57 10.57 55.98
C LYS A 97 19.74 10.33 56.93
N ASP A 98 20.45 9.23 56.77
CA ASP A 98 21.59 8.86 57.61
C ASP A 98 22.71 9.91 57.56
N ILE A 99 22.99 10.48 56.37
CA ILE A 99 23.94 11.60 56.22
C ILE A 99 23.52 12.81 57.06
N ARG A 100 22.24 13.21 57.03
CA ARG A 100 21.77 14.35 57.82
C ARG A 100 21.87 14.10 59.33
N ASP A 101 21.61 12.87 59.75
CA ASP A 101 21.72 12.52 61.17
C ASP A 101 23.20 12.51 61.59
N ASN A 102 24.10 12.01 60.75
CA ASN A 102 25.55 12.10 60.96
C ASN A 102 26.06 13.55 60.98
N GLU A 103 25.57 14.43 60.11
CA GLU A 103 25.92 15.86 60.12
C GLU A 103 25.57 16.51 61.47
N LYS A 104 24.37 16.23 62.02
CA LYS A 104 23.99 16.72 63.35
C LYS A 104 24.90 16.18 64.45
N HIS A 105 25.28 14.90 64.37
CA HIS A 105 26.23 14.30 65.32
C HIS A 105 27.60 14.97 65.24
N ILE A 106 28.11 15.24 64.04
CA ILE A 106 29.38 15.95 63.83
C ILE A 106 29.31 17.36 64.43
N SER A 107 28.26 18.14 64.15
CA SER A 107 28.09 19.48 64.74
C SER A 107 28.07 19.45 66.28
N SER A 108 27.49 18.41 66.87
CA SER A 108 27.47 18.22 68.33
C SER A 108 28.87 17.89 68.89
N ILE A 109 29.67 17.10 68.16
CA ILE A 109 31.06 16.78 68.54
C ILE A 109 31.95 18.02 68.39
N GLU A 110 31.78 18.79 67.32
CA GLU A 110 32.54 20.02 67.09
C GLU A 110 32.32 21.03 68.21
N SER A 111 31.08 21.22 68.69
CA SER A 111 30.82 22.10 69.83
C SER A 111 31.51 21.61 71.12
N LEU A 112 31.49 20.30 71.38
CA LEU A 112 32.19 19.71 72.53
C LEU A 112 33.72 19.90 72.43
N LEU A 113 34.27 19.77 71.23
CA LEU A 113 35.69 19.96 70.98
C LEU A 113 36.11 21.41 71.28
N VAL A 114 35.35 22.39 70.78
CA VAL A 114 35.57 23.82 71.05
C VAL A 114 35.55 24.12 72.55
N ASP A 115 34.58 23.58 73.28
CA ASP A 115 34.49 23.74 74.73
C ASP A 115 35.73 23.16 75.45
N SER A 116 36.16 21.97 75.03
CA SER A 116 37.34 21.32 75.58
C SER A 116 38.65 22.07 75.25
N GLU A 117 38.74 22.67 74.06
CA GLU A 117 39.90 23.46 73.65
C GLU A 117 40.03 24.74 74.48
N GLU A 118 38.90 25.40 74.77
CA GLU A 118 38.85 26.56 75.67
C GLU A 118 39.22 26.17 77.11
N GLN A 119 38.80 24.99 77.58
CA GLN A 119 39.24 24.43 78.87
C GLN A 119 40.76 24.21 78.90
N VAL A 120 41.34 23.59 77.85
CA VAL A 120 42.79 23.38 77.74
C VAL A 120 43.53 24.71 77.71
N LYS A 121 43.02 25.72 77.00
CA LYS A 121 43.59 27.07 76.96
C LYS A 121 43.62 27.71 78.36
N LYS A 122 42.52 27.61 79.12
CA LYS A 122 42.47 28.05 80.53
C LYS A 122 43.48 27.32 81.41
N LEU A 123 43.60 26.00 81.28
CA LEU A 123 44.59 25.21 82.01
C LEU A 123 46.03 25.62 81.66
N ARG A 124 46.34 25.85 80.38
CA ARG A 124 47.66 26.34 79.94
C ARG A 124 48.00 27.70 80.56
N CYS A 125 47.04 28.63 80.64
CA CYS A 125 47.24 29.91 81.33
C CYS A 125 47.59 29.71 82.81
N ARG A 126 46.86 28.84 83.52
CA ARG A 126 47.14 28.50 84.93
C ARG A 126 48.55 27.91 85.10
N ILE A 127 48.96 26.97 84.25
CA ILE A 127 50.31 26.38 84.27
C ILE A 127 51.37 27.45 84.06
N ARG A 128 51.16 28.38 83.13
CA ARG A 128 52.09 29.50 82.87
C ARG A 128 52.24 30.39 84.11
N THR A 129 51.15 30.71 84.81
CA THR A 129 51.16 31.47 86.06
C THR A 129 51.90 30.74 87.20
N ILE A 130 51.69 29.43 87.35
CA ILE A 130 52.40 28.61 88.34
C ILE A 130 53.90 28.56 88.03
N SER A 131 54.25 28.39 86.75
CA SER A 131 55.64 28.33 86.29
C SER A 131 56.39 29.65 86.53
N SER A 132 55.73 30.79 86.33
CA SER A 132 56.32 32.10 86.64
C SER A 132 56.53 32.34 88.15
N ARG A 133 55.73 31.69 89.02
CA ARG A 133 55.91 31.74 90.49
C ARG A 133 57.09 30.89 90.98
N LYS A 134 57.56 29.91 90.18
CA LYS A 134 58.65 29.00 90.52
C LYS A 134 60.05 29.55 90.19
N ASN A 135 60.14 30.72 89.54
CA ASN A 135 61.39 31.38 89.17
C ASN A 135 61.78 32.51 90.13
N SER A 136 61.62 32.32 91.43
CA SER A 136 62.32 33.06 92.48
C SER A 136 63.44 32.18 93.05
N PRO A 137 64.71 32.62 93.06
CA PRO A 137 65.83 31.75 93.38
C PRO A 137 66.07 31.68 94.90
N GLU A 138 65.93 30.49 95.49
CA GLU A 138 66.60 30.12 96.74
C GLU A 138 67.79 29.20 96.43
N ARG A 139 68.96 29.84 96.37
CA ARG A 139 70.15 29.58 97.18
C ARG A 139 70.62 28.14 97.42
N GLY A 140 71.90 27.93 97.08
CA GLY A 140 72.84 26.97 97.69
C GLY A 140 74.11 26.89 96.84
N ASN A 141 75.05 27.84 96.95
CA ASN A 141 76.34 27.76 97.71
C ASN A 141 77.29 26.68 97.13
N SER A 142 78.60 26.84 96.88
CA SER A 142 79.67 27.77 97.32
C SER A 142 81.01 27.28 96.64
N PRO A 143 82.25 27.72 96.97
CA PRO A 143 82.87 29.06 96.90
C PRO A 143 84.35 29.02 96.37
N ASP A 144 85.00 30.18 96.22
CA ASP A 144 86.40 30.51 96.63
C ASP A 144 86.75 31.93 96.13
N LEU A 145 86.87 32.95 97.00
CA LEU A 145 88.10 33.42 97.70
C LEU A 145 89.12 34.00 96.67
N TYR A 146 89.66 35.22 96.69
CA TYR A 146 90.01 36.19 97.76
C TYR A 146 90.31 37.59 97.12
N ASN A 147 89.96 38.68 97.83
CA ASN A 147 90.74 39.91 98.18
C ASN A 147 91.82 40.47 97.21
N SER A 148 92.19 41.77 97.14
CA SER A 148 91.84 43.02 97.83
C SER A 148 92.52 44.18 97.05
N ASP A 149 91.92 45.37 97.16
CA ASP A 149 92.50 46.73 97.17
C ASP A 149 93.38 47.31 96.05
N ASP A 150 93.12 48.61 95.85
CA ASP A 150 94.05 49.70 95.51
C ASP A 150 94.95 49.56 94.28
N ASN A 151 94.64 50.35 93.23
CA ASN A 151 95.38 51.60 92.97
C ASN A 151 95.03 52.23 91.61
N MET A 152 95.04 53.56 91.64
CA MET A 152 95.04 54.48 90.50
C MET A 152 96.13 54.13 89.48
N ALA A 153 95.73 53.70 88.28
CA ALA A 153 96.62 53.59 87.12
C ALA A 153 96.50 54.85 86.25
N THR A 154 97.62 55.57 86.12
CA THR A 154 97.78 56.79 85.32
C THR A 154 97.59 56.52 83.82
N ILE A 155 97.03 57.50 83.11
CA ILE A 155 96.81 57.56 81.64
C ILE A 155 98.04 57.11 80.81
N THR A 156 99.24 57.14 81.38
CA THR A 156 100.51 56.67 80.80
C THR A 156 100.59 55.16 80.59
N GLU A 157 99.98 54.32 81.44
CA GLU A 157 99.98 52.86 81.24
C GLU A 157 98.98 52.41 80.17
N LEU A 158 97.85 53.10 80.03
CA LEU A 158 96.91 52.88 78.93
C LEU A 158 97.53 53.28 77.58
N ALA A 159 98.32 54.36 77.55
CA ALA A 159 99.06 54.75 76.34
C ALA A 159 100.12 53.70 75.95
N ASN A 160 100.88 53.15 76.91
CA ASN A 160 101.86 52.09 76.65
C ASN A 160 101.22 50.73 76.31
N ALA A 161 100.02 50.44 76.84
CA ALA A 161 99.25 49.26 76.47
C ALA A 161 98.70 49.36 75.03
N ILE A 162 98.26 50.55 74.62
CA ILE A 162 97.82 50.82 73.25
C ILE A 162 99.00 50.78 72.26
N ASP A 163 100.16 51.33 72.63
CA ASP A 163 101.38 51.32 71.80
C ASP A 163 102.03 49.91 71.72
N GLY A 164 101.92 49.10 72.79
CA GLY A 164 102.29 47.69 72.79
C GLY A 164 101.36 46.82 71.93
N TYR A 165 100.07 47.16 71.84
CA TYR A 165 99.10 46.47 70.96
C TYR A 165 99.36 46.76 69.47
N LEU A 166 99.88 47.95 69.15
CA LEU A 166 100.26 48.39 67.81
C LEU A 166 101.61 47.81 67.33
N ASN A 167 102.57 47.60 68.24
CA ASN A 167 103.88 47.02 67.91
C ASN A 167 103.87 45.47 67.83
N ASN A 168 102.80 44.80 68.27
CA ASN A 168 102.67 43.35 68.18
C ASN A 168 102.07 42.92 66.83
N ARG A 169 102.84 43.19 65.76
CA ARG A 169 102.52 42.86 64.36
C ARG A 169 102.05 41.42 64.16
N THR A 170 102.50 40.51 65.03
CA THR A 170 102.12 39.08 65.00
C THR A 170 100.68 38.87 65.46
N THR A 171 100.25 39.49 66.57
CA THR A 171 98.88 39.38 67.11
C THR A 171 97.82 39.98 66.19
N THR A 172 98.09 41.16 65.60
CA THR A 172 97.17 41.77 64.62
C THR A 172 97.04 40.93 63.36
N ARG A 173 98.14 40.31 62.90
CA ARG A 173 98.13 39.37 61.77
C ARG A 173 97.31 38.12 62.08
N ASP A 174 97.43 37.55 63.28
CA ASP A 174 96.69 36.35 63.66
C ASP A 174 95.17 36.60 63.72
N ILE A 175 94.75 37.76 64.24
CA ILE A 175 93.32 38.18 64.24
C ILE A 175 92.80 38.34 62.81
N LEU A 176 93.54 39.02 61.94
CA LEU A 176 93.19 39.17 60.52
C LEU A 176 93.12 37.80 59.82
N ILE A 177 94.07 36.92 60.08
CA ILE A 177 94.09 35.55 59.54
C ILE A 177 92.83 34.78 59.97
N ASP A 178 92.41 34.91 61.23
CA ASP A 178 91.22 34.23 61.74
C ASP A 178 89.91 34.78 61.17
N GLN A 179 89.82 36.10 61.01
CA GLN A 179 88.70 36.76 60.33
C GLN A 179 88.61 36.34 58.86
N ILE A 180 89.74 36.30 58.15
CA ILE A 180 89.83 35.81 56.76
C ILE A 180 89.39 34.34 56.71
N LYS A 181 89.90 33.48 57.58
CA LYS A 181 89.50 32.06 57.66
C LYS A 181 88.00 31.90 57.90
N ARG A 182 87.39 32.70 58.79
CA ARG A 182 85.94 32.69 59.02
C ARG A 182 85.15 33.14 57.80
N ALA A 183 85.55 34.24 57.16
CA ALA A 183 84.94 34.74 55.93
C ALA A 183 85.03 33.71 54.79
N THR A 184 86.20 33.10 54.58
CA THR A 184 86.41 32.04 53.58
C THR A 184 85.53 30.82 53.85
N ARG A 185 85.37 30.39 55.12
CA ARG A 185 84.45 29.29 55.47
C ARG A 185 82.99 29.65 55.18
N GLN A 186 82.57 30.88 55.45
CA GLN A 186 81.22 31.35 55.13
C GLN A 186 80.98 31.40 53.63
N ILE A 187 81.95 31.88 52.84
CA ILE A 187 81.89 31.90 51.38
C ILE A 187 81.75 30.48 50.83
N ARG A 188 82.59 29.53 51.27
CA ARG A 188 82.49 28.11 50.85
C ARG A 188 81.13 27.48 51.21
N ARG A 189 80.56 27.81 52.37
CA ARG A 189 79.21 27.33 52.75
C ARG A 189 78.14 27.90 51.84
N LYS A 190 78.18 29.21 51.55
CA LYS A 190 77.24 29.85 50.62
C LYS A 190 77.38 29.32 49.20
N GLU A 191 78.61 29.11 48.74
CA GLU A 191 78.93 28.52 47.44
C GLU A 191 78.34 27.11 47.31
N ASN A 192 78.53 26.24 48.31
CA ASN A 192 77.94 24.90 48.30
C ASN A 192 76.41 24.93 48.29
N ASN A 193 75.79 25.84 49.06
CA ASN A 193 74.33 25.99 49.06
C ASN A 193 73.81 26.44 47.68
N LEU A 194 74.48 27.41 47.03
CA LEU A 194 74.13 27.87 45.68
C LEU A 194 74.25 26.75 44.64
N HIS A 195 75.30 25.93 44.72
CA HIS A 195 75.45 24.77 43.83
C HIS A 195 74.32 23.75 44.03
N GLN A 196 73.92 23.48 45.28
CA GLN A 196 72.80 22.60 45.59
C GLN A 196 71.46 23.17 45.08
N ASP A 197 71.23 24.46 45.28
CA ASP A 197 70.00 25.12 44.84
C ASP A 197 69.90 25.16 43.31
N LEU A 198 71.02 25.43 42.62
CA LEU A 198 71.08 25.37 41.15
C LEU A 198 70.73 23.96 40.64
N ALA A 199 71.29 22.91 41.26
CA ALA A 199 70.99 21.53 40.87
C ALA A 199 69.54 21.12 41.18
N ARG A 200 68.93 21.65 42.24
CA ARG A 200 67.50 21.45 42.55
C ARG A 200 66.61 22.18 41.55
N GLU A 201 66.98 23.41 41.18
CA GLU A 201 66.23 24.21 40.22
C GLU A 201 66.27 23.63 38.81
N GLN A 202 67.44 23.14 38.39
CA GLN A 202 67.58 22.41 37.12
C GLN A 202 66.67 21.17 37.09
N ARG A 203 66.69 20.35 38.16
CA ARG A 203 65.79 19.19 38.28
C ARG A 203 64.32 19.59 38.19
N ARG A 204 63.88 20.59 38.97
CA ARG A 204 62.50 21.11 38.92
C ARG A 204 62.10 21.55 37.52
N ARG A 205 63.00 22.19 36.77
CA ARG A 205 62.74 22.60 35.38
C ARG A 205 62.60 21.41 34.43
N TYR A 206 63.44 20.39 34.58
CA TYR A 206 63.34 19.16 33.78
C TYR A 206 62.04 18.41 34.09
N ASP A 207 61.70 18.23 35.36
CA ASP A 207 60.47 17.56 35.79
C ASP A 207 59.23 18.32 35.28
N ALA A 208 59.18 19.64 35.48
CA ALA A 208 58.09 20.47 34.99
C ALA A 208 57.96 20.47 33.46
N LYS A 209 59.08 20.34 32.73
CA LYS A 209 59.05 20.19 31.27
C LYS A 209 58.45 18.83 30.89
N GLY A 210 58.89 17.75 31.52
CA GLY A 210 58.34 16.41 31.30
C GLY A 210 56.84 16.33 31.60
N GLU A 211 56.38 16.97 32.67
CA GLU A 211 54.96 17.06 33.01
C GLU A 211 54.15 17.83 31.94
N ARG A 212 54.70 18.93 31.41
CA ARG A 212 54.06 19.68 30.32
C ARG A 212 53.97 18.87 29.03
N ASP A 213 55.05 18.20 28.65
CA ASP A 213 55.08 17.38 27.44
C ASP A 213 54.07 16.23 27.55
N LEU A 214 54.02 15.55 28.72
CA LEU A 214 53.03 14.51 28.99
C LEU A 214 51.59 15.06 28.95
N ALA A 215 51.35 16.26 29.49
CA ALA A 215 50.04 16.91 29.45
C ALA A 215 49.62 17.26 28.01
N ILE A 216 50.54 17.70 27.16
CA ILE A 216 50.29 17.96 25.74
C ILE A 216 49.92 16.65 25.03
N THR A 217 50.71 15.59 25.20
CA THR A 217 50.41 14.28 24.59
C THR A 217 49.04 13.76 25.01
N ARG A 218 48.67 13.87 26.29
CA ARG A 218 47.33 13.49 26.76
C ARG A 218 46.22 14.33 26.12
N ARG A 219 46.45 15.62 25.93
CA ARG A 219 45.49 16.50 25.24
C ARG A 219 45.33 16.09 23.78
N ASP A 220 46.42 15.90 23.05
CA ASP A 220 46.40 15.53 21.63
C ASP A 220 45.69 14.18 21.41
N LEU A 221 45.93 13.19 22.29
CA LEU A 221 45.22 11.91 22.29
C LEU A 221 43.71 12.09 22.55
N ALA A 222 43.34 12.95 23.49
CA ALA A 222 41.93 13.25 23.77
C ALA A 222 41.26 13.99 22.60
N GLU A 223 41.93 14.97 22.00
CA GLU A 223 41.45 15.71 20.83
C GLU A 223 41.27 14.79 19.62
N GLY A 224 42.24 13.90 19.35
CA GLY A 224 42.13 12.88 18.31
C GLY A 224 40.96 11.92 18.57
N GLY A 225 40.76 11.49 19.83
CA GLY A 225 39.61 10.69 20.22
C GLY A 225 38.27 11.40 19.98
N MET A 226 38.18 12.68 20.33
CA MET A 226 36.98 13.50 20.09
C MET A 226 36.71 13.69 18.59
N ALA A 227 37.73 13.91 17.78
CA ALA A 227 37.58 14.07 16.33
C ALA A 227 36.96 12.82 15.68
N ASN A 228 37.39 11.62 16.11
CA ASN A 228 36.82 10.35 15.64
C ASN A 228 35.35 10.23 16.03
N VAL A 229 35.01 10.50 17.29
CA VAL A 229 33.62 10.46 17.78
C VAL A 229 32.73 11.46 17.01
N ILE A 230 33.23 12.66 16.74
CA ILE A 230 32.52 13.66 15.93
C ILE A 230 32.30 13.14 14.51
N GLY A 231 33.31 12.49 13.91
CA GLY A 231 33.21 11.84 12.61
C GLY A 231 32.12 10.76 12.57
N ASP A 232 32.13 9.85 13.52
CA ASP A 232 31.15 8.76 13.64
C ASP A 232 29.73 9.31 13.82
N LEU A 233 29.55 10.32 14.68
CA LEU A 233 28.27 11.00 14.87
C LEU A 233 27.77 11.68 13.60
N HIS A 234 28.67 12.34 12.85
CA HIS A 234 28.32 12.94 11.57
C HIS A 234 27.91 11.90 10.53
N GLN A 235 28.60 10.75 10.49
CA GLN A 235 28.28 9.65 9.59
C GLN A 235 26.92 9.02 9.93
N LEU A 236 26.67 8.74 11.21
CA LEU A 236 25.37 8.24 11.69
C LEU A 236 24.23 9.18 11.33
N ARG A 237 24.41 10.49 11.55
CA ARG A 237 23.42 11.51 11.19
C ARG A 237 23.15 11.53 9.69
N THR A 238 24.19 11.46 8.87
CA THR A 238 24.06 11.46 7.40
C THR A 238 23.34 10.20 6.91
N ASN A 239 23.66 9.04 7.47
CA ASN A 239 23.02 7.78 7.13
C ASN A 239 21.53 7.80 7.48
N ALA A 240 21.18 8.26 8.69
CA ALA A 240 19.79 8.41 9.11
C ALA A 240 19.03 9.37 8.18
N GLN A 241 19.63 10.51 7.83
CA GLN A 241 19.02 11.47 6.92
C GLN A 241 18.77 10.86 5.52
N ASN A 242 19.74 10.10 4.99
CA ASN A 242 19.61 9.43 3.71
C ASN A 242 18.51 8.37 3.73
N GLN A 243 18.37 7.62 4.81
CA GLN A 243 17.30 6.65 4.99
C GLN A 243 15.93 7.34 4.99
N VAL A 244 15.77 8.43 5.76
CA VAL A 244 14.54 9.23 5.79
C VAL A 244 14.22 9.78 4.40
N ASN A 245 15.20 10.33 3.68
CA ASN A 245 14.99 10.86 2.33
C ASN A 245 14.49 9.78 1.34
N ARG A 246 15.02 8.54 1.44
CA ARG A 246 14.54 7.40 0.64
C ARG A 246 13.10 7.04 0.98
N MET A 247 12.75 7.04 2.26
CA MET A 247 11.38 6.77 2.72
C MET A 247 10.40 7.83 2.19
N ILE A 248 10.77 9.11 2.29
CA ILE A 248 9.97 10.23 1.76
C ILE A 248 9.74 10.06 0.25
N GLY A 249 10.79 9.73 -0.51
CA GLY A 249 10.67 9.46 -1.95
C GLY A 249 9.74 8.29 -2.27
N ASN A 250 9.79 7.22 -1.48
CA ASN A 250 8.87 6.08 -1.62
C ASN A 250 7.42 6.47 -1.33
N ILE A 251 7.18 7.26 -0.28
CA ILE A 251 5.85 7.75 0.08
C ILE A 251 5.29 8.62 -1.03
N ALA A 252 6.08 9.55 -1.56
CA ALA A 252 5.66 10.42 -2.66
C ALA A 252 5.26 9.61 -3.91
N ARG A 253 6.06 8.61 -4.31
CA ARG A 253 5.72 7.73 -5.45
C ARG A 253 4.43 6.95 -5.23
N LYS A 254 4.23 6.41 -4.03
CA LYS A 254 2.99 5.70 -3.68
C LYS A 254 1.79 6.65 -3.70
N GLN A 255 1.93 7.87 -3.19
CA GLN A 255 0.89 8.89 -3.26
C GLN A 255 0.52 9.25 -4.71
N THR A 256 1.51 9.39 -5.60
CA THR A 256 1.26 9.60 -7.03
C THR A 256 0.49 8.42 -7.64
N ARG A 257 0.89 7.18 -7.35
CA ARG A 257 0.19 5.98 -7.86
C ARG A 257 -1.24 5.88 -7.35
N ILE A 258 -1.48 6.20 -6.08
CA ILE A 258 -2.83 6.28 -5.50
C ILE A 258 -3.68 7.31 -6.26
N GLY A 259 -3.12 8.48 -6.55
CA GLY A 259 -3.80 9.50 -7.36
C GLY A 259 -4.24 8.99 -8.74
N VAL A 260 -3.35 8.27 -9.43
CA VAL A 260 -3.66 7.65 -10.73
C VAL A 260 -4.76 6.57 -10.59
N LEU A 261 -4.65 5.69 -9.60
CA LEU A 261 -5.65 4.64 -9.38
C LEU A 261 -7.04 5.21 -9.07
N ILE A 262 -7.11 6.34 -8.36
CA ILE A 262 -8.38 7.03 -8.11
C ILE A 262 -8.99 7.55 -9.42
N GLN A 263 -8.17 8.12 -10.31
CA GLN A 263 -8.63 8.57 -11.63
C GLN A 263 -9.09 7.39 -12.51
N GLU A 264 -8.31 6.30 -12.56
CA GLU A 264 -8.65 5.07 -13.29
C GLU A 264 -9.98 4.49 -12.77
N LYS A 265 -10.15 4.41 -11.44
CA LYS A 265 -11.41 3.96 -10.81
C LYS A 265 -12.60 4.81 -11.24
N PHE A 266 -12.43 6.13 -11.27
CA PHE A 266 -13.50 7.04 -11.69
C PHE A 266 -13.85 6.84 -13.18
N ALA A 267 -12.85 6.70 -14.04
CA ALA A 267 -13.05 6.42 -15.47
C ALA A 267 -13.76 5.07 -15.70
N LEU A 268 -13.35 4.01 -14.99
CA LEU A 268 -14.00 2.70 -15.05
C LEU A 268 -15.46 2.75 -14.61
N GLN A 269 -15.77 3.53 -13.56
CA GLN A 269 -17.14 3.69 -13.09
C GLN A 269 -18.04 4.36 -14.14
N LEU A 270 -17.53 5.36 -14.85
CA LEU A 270 -18.25 6.00 -15.96
C LEU A 270 -18.47 5.04 -17.13
N LEU A 271 -17.46 4.25 -17.49
CA LEU A 271 -17.60 3.23 -18.53
C LEU A 271 -18.63 2.17 -18.16
N TYR A 272 -18.63 1.71 -16.91
CA TYR A 272 -19.60 0.75 -16.41
C TYR A 272 -21.03 1.30 -16.51
N GLN A 273 -21.27 2.54 -16.09
CA GLN A 273 -22.58 3.19 -16.21
C GLN A 273 -23.04 3.28 -17.68
N ARG A 274 -22.13 3.67 -18.58
CA ARG A 274 -22.43 3.76 -20.01
C ARG A 274 -22.77 2.40 -20.61
N ASN A 275 -22.01 1.35 -20.25
CA ASN A 275 -22.26 -0.01 -20.73
C ASN A 275 -23.57 -0.57 -20.19
N ALA A 276 -23.90 -0.30 -18.92
CA ALA A 276 -25.19 -0.69 -18.34
C ALA A 276 -26.37 -0.06 -19.10
N HIS A 277 -26.25 1.23 -19.45
CA HIS A 277 -27.27 1.93 -20.25
C HIS A 277 -27.40 1.33 -21.66
N HIS A 278 -26.27 1.08 -22.35
CA HIS A 278 -26.29 0.45 -23.67
C HIS A 278 -26.90 -0.95 -23.64
N LEU A 279 -26.57 -1.76 -22.64
CA LEU A 279 -27.16 -3.08 -22.47
C LEU A 279 -28.68 -3.00 -22.28
N GLN A 280 -29.16 -2.01 -21.52
CA GLN A 280 -30.60 -1.81 -21.32
C GLN A 280 -31.30 -1.42 -22.63
N LEU A 281 -30.69 -0.54 -23.44
CA LEU A 281 -31.20 -0.20 -24.76
C LEU A 281 -31.27 -1.42 -25.68
N SER A 282 -30.17 -2.18 -25.79
CA SER A 282 -30.14 -3.38 -26.63
C SER A 282 -31.16 -4.43 -26.19
N ARG A 283 -31.41 -4.59 -24.88
CA ARG A 283 -32.50 -5.45 -24.37
C ARG A 283 -33.88 -4.97 -24.82
N GLY A 284 -34.10 -3.66 -24.84
CA GLY A 284 -35.34 -3.06 -25.38
C GLY A 284 -35.51 -3.32 -26.88
N ASP A 285 -34.44 -3.14 -27.66
CA ASP A 285 -34.45 -3.39 -29.10
C ASP A 285 -34.72 -4.86 -29.43
N ILE A 286 -34.12 -5.79 -28.68
CA ILE A 286 -34.40 -7.23 -28.79
C ILE A 286 -35.88 -7.52 -28.54
N GLY A 287 -36.45 -6.99 -27.46
CA GLY A 287 -37.87 -7.17 -27.15
C GLY A 287 -38.80 -6.61 -28.24
N LEU A 288 -38.43 -5.48 -28.86
CA LEU A 288 -39.18 -4.90 -29.98
C LEU A 288 -39.10 -5.79 -31.24
N LEU A 289 -37.92 -6.35 -31.52
CA LEU A 289 -37.72 -7.29 -32.63
C LEU A 289 -38.53 -8.57 -32.43
N GLU A 290 -38.53 -9.13 -31.21
CA GLU A 290 -39.34 -10.30 -30.85
C GLU A 290 -40.83 -10.02 -31.04
N PHE A 291 -41.32 -8.90 -30.53
CA PHE A 291 -42.72 -8.48 -30.72
C PHE A 291 -43.10 -8.37 -32.20
N ASN A 292 -42.25 -7.75 -33.01
CA ASN A 292 -42.48 -7.63 -34.45
C ASN A 292 -42.46 -8.98 -35.17
N ARG A 293 -41.55 -9.88 -34.78
CA ARG A 293 -41.45 -11.25 -35.31
C ARG A 293 -42.73 -12.02 -35.01
N ASP A 294 -43.20 -12.01 -33.77
CA ASP A 294 -44.37 -12.78 -33.35
C ASP A 294 -45.64 -12.29 -34.05
N ARG A 295 -45.77 -10.96 -34.23
CA ARG A 295 -46.89 -10.36 -34.97
C ARG A 295 -46.87 -10.72 -36.46
N LEU A 296 -45.70 -10.78 -37.09
CA LEU A 296 -45.55 -11.25 -38.47
C LEU A 296 -45.91 -12.73 -38.58
N TYR A 297 -45.47 -13.54 -37.62
CA TYR A 297 -45.75 -14.97 -37.57
C TYR A 297 -47.25 -15.25 -37.41
N GLU A 298 -47.93 -14.52 -36.52
CA GLU A 298 -49.39 -14.63 -36.34
C GLU A 298 -50.15 -14.27 -37.63
N ARG A 299 -49.72 -13.23 -38.35
CA ARG A 299 -50.30 -12.88 -39.67
C ARG A 299 -50.06 -13.98 -40.70
N TYR A 300 -48.87 -14.54 -40.73
CA TYR A 300 -48.51 -15.63 -41.63
C TYR A 300 -49.38 -16.87 -41.37
N GLU A 301 -49.53 -17.29 -40.10
CA GLU A 301 -50.36 -18.44 -39.73
C GLU A 301 -51.85 -18.21 -40.09
N LYS A 302 -52.38 -17.00 -39.87
CA LYS A 302 -53.74 -16.64 -40.33
C LYS A 302 -53.89 -16.76 -41.85
N TRP A 303 -52.94 -16.23 -42.61
CA TRP A 303 -52.96 -16.31 -44.07
C TRP A 303 -52.87 -17.76 -44.56
N LYS A 304 -51.95 -18.54 -44.00
CA LYS A 304 -51.76 -19.97 -44.30
C LYS A 304 -53.02 -20.79 -44.03
N ASN A 305 -53.66 -20.59 -42.88
CA ASN A 305 -54.93 -21.25 -42.54
C ASN A 305 -56.05 -20.89 -43.51
N LYS A 306 -56.14 -19.61 -43.92
CA LYS A 306 -57.11 -19.18 -44.94
C LYS A 306 -56.85 -19.86 -46.27
N THR A 307 -55.61 -19.91 -46.74
CA THR A 307 -55.23 -20.60 -47.97
C THR A 307 -55.53 -22.09 -47.90
N GLN A 308 -55.30 -22.74 -46.76
CA GLN A 308 -55.65 -24.15 -46.56
C GLN A 308 -57.16 -24.38 -46.59
N ALA A 309 -57.95 -23.52 -45.93
CA ALA A 309 -59.41 -23.59 -45.94
C ALA A 309 -59.97 -23.39 -47.36
N GLU A 310 -59.44 -22.42 -48.12
CA GLU A 310 -59.82 -22.21 -49.52
C GLU A 310 -59.48 -23.41 -50.41
N ARG A 311 -58.30 -24.03 -50.22
CA ARG A 311 -57.94 -25.28 -50.92
C ARG A 311 -58.91 -26.41 -50.59
N GLN A 312 -59.29 -26.58 -49.32
CA GLN A 312 -60.26 -27.59 -48.91
C GLN A 312 -61.65 -27.34 -49.51
N ASN A 313 -62.10 -26.09 -49.54
CA ASN A 313 -63.37 -25.71 -50.17
C ASN A 313 -63.37 -26.03 -51.66
N ASN A 314 -62.28 -25.73 -52.37
CA ASN A 314 -62.14 -26.08 -53.79
C ASN A 314 -62.21 -27.59 -54.02
N LEU A 315 -61.55 -28.40 -53.19
CA LEU A 315 -61.65 -29.86 -53.26
C LEU A 315 -63.09 -30.35 -53.02
N ASN A 316 -63.78 -29.78 -52.02
CA ASN A 316 -65.17 -30.11 -51.72
C ASN A 316 -66.10 -29.77 -52.89
N LEU A 317 -65.93 -28.59 -53.50
CA LEU A 317 -66.71 -28.16 -54.67
C LEU A 317 -66.45 -29.05 -55.89
N GLN A 318 -65.20 -29.42 -56.14
CA GLN A 318 -64.85 -30.38 -57.20
C GLN A 318 -65.55 -31.74 -56.97
N GLY A 319 -65.57 -32.23 -55.72
CA GLY A 319 -66.32 -33.43 -55.35
C GLY A 319 -67.83 -33.32 -55.61
N GLN A 320 -68.44 -32.18 -55.29
CA GLN A 320 -69.86 -31.93 -55.58
C GLN A 320 -70.14 -31.86 -57.08
N ILE A 321 -69.29 -31.19 -57.86
CA ILE A 321 -69.41 -31.12 -59.32
C ILE A 321 -69.33 -32.53 -59.91
N PHE A 322 -68.39 -33.35 -59.46
CA PHE A 322 -68.26 -34.74 -59.89
C PHE A 322 -69.52 -35.55 -59.57
N ALA A 323 -70.09 -35.39 -58.37
CA ALA A 323 -71.33 -36.07 -57.99
C ALA A 323 -72.54 -35.63 -58.83
N LEU A 324 -72.64 -34.33 -59.17
CA LEU A 324 -73.70 -33.80 -60.04
C LEU A 324 -73.54 -34.30 -61.49
N GLN A 325 -72.31 -34.36 -62.01
CA GLN A 325 -72.04 -34.89 -63.35
C GLN A 325 -72.42 -36.37 -63.48
N ASN A 326 -72.20 -37.17 -62.43
CA ASN A 326 -72.56 -38.60 -62.44
C ASN A 326 -74.06 -38.87 -62.18
N ASN A 327 -74.78 -37.91 -61.59
CA ASN A 327 -76.23 -38.01 -61.33
C ASN A 327 -77.08 -37.21 -62.33
N LEU A 328 -76.50 -36.73 -63.43
CA LEU A 328 -77.29 -36.11 -64.49
C LEU A 328 -78.23 -37.17 -65.10
N PRO A 329 -79.55 -36.95 -65.14
CA PRO A 329 -80.42 -37.80 -65.96
C PRO A 329 -79.88 -37.72 -67.39
N HIS A 330 -79.50 -38.85 -67.97
CA HIS A 330 -79.06 -38.94 -69.36
C HIS A 330 -80.16 -38.41 -70.30
N LEU A 331 -80.19 -37.10 -70.56
CA LEU A 331 -80.88 -36.50 -71.70
C LEU A 331 -79.98 -36.68 -72.93
N ARG A 332 -79.93 -37.93 -73.40
CA ARG A 332 -79.33 -38.28 -74.68
C ARG A 332 -80.36 -37.99 -75.79
N MET A 333 -80.52 -36.73 -76.19
CA MET A 333 -81.29 -36.34 -77.38
C MET A 333 -80.36 -35.69 -78.42
N ALA A 334 -79.46 -36.49 -78.98
CA ALA A 334 -78.72 -36.15 -80.19
C ALA A 334 -79.09 -37.20 -81.23
N GLY A 335 -80.02 -36.88 -82.14
CA GLY A 335 -80.30 -37.71 -83.32
C GLY A 335 -81.72 -37.69 -83.89
N TYR A 336 -82.74 -37.35 -83.10
CA TYR A 336 -84.12 -37.28 -83.60
C TYR A 336 -84.56 -35.83 -83.68
N ALA A 337 -84.32 -35.16 -84.81
CA ALA A 337 -84.98 -33.90 -85.13
C ALA A 337 -86.25 -34.21 -85.94
N PRO A 338 -87.35 -33.46 -85.76
CA PRO A 338 -88.57 -33.74 -86.50
C PRO A 338 -88.38 -33.45 -87.99
N LYS A 339 -88.86 -34.38 -88.83
CA LYS A 339 -88.84 -34.29 -90.30
C LYS A 339 -89.67 -33.08 -90.73
N ARG A 340 -89.22 -32.33 -91.75
CA ARG A 340 -90.00 -31.19 -92.29
C ARG A 340 -91.05 -31.68 -93.29
N PHE A 341 -92.17 -30.97 -93.37
CA PHE A 341 -93.27 -31.23 -94.32
C PHE A 341 -93.46 -30.00 -95.21
N SER A 342 -93.48 -30.22 -96.53
CA SER A 342 -93.62 -29.18 -97.54
C SER A 342 -94.94 -29.23 -98.30
N GLY A 343 -95.72 -30.30 -98.14
CA GLY A 343 -97.09 -30.40 -98.67
C GLY A 343 -97.16 -30.62 -100.18
N ARG A 344 -96.06 -31.11 -100.79
CA ARG A 344 -96.01 -31.45 -102.21
C ARG A 344 -96.77 -32.75 -102.49
N ALA A 345 -97.22 -32.92 -103.72
CA ALA A 345 -98.05 -34.07 -104.13
C ALA A 345 -97.33 -35.43 -104.01
N ASP A 346 -96.01 -35.44 -103.83
CA ASP A 346 -95.15 -36.59 -103.59
C ASP A 346 -94.90 -36.90 -102.09
N GLU A 347 -95.37 -36.06 -101.16
CA GLU A 347 -95.25 -36.29 -99.71
C GLU A 347 -96.52 -36.92 -99.11
N ASP A 348 -96.38 -38.08 -98.45
CA ASP A 348 -97.47 -38.73 -97.74
C ASP A 348 -97.69 -38.09 -96.36
N ILE A 349 -98.83 -37.43 -96.19
CA ILE A 349 -99.23 -36.79 -94.94
C ILE A 349 -99.42 -37.78 -93.78
N ASP A 350 -99.85 -39.01 -94.07
CA ASP A 350 -100.05 -40.03 -93.05
C ASP A 350 -98.71 -40.58 -92.55
N GLU A 351 -97.70 -40.64 -93.41
CA GLU A 351 -96.32 -41.00 -93.05
C GLU A 351 -95.67 -39.90 -92.20
N PHE A 352 -95.85 -38.63 -92.57
CA PHE A 352 -95.38 -37.50 -91.78
C PHE A 352 -96.01 -37.46 -90.37
N ILE A 353 -97.33 -37.66 -90.25
CA ILE A 353 -98.01 -37.70 -88.95
C ILE A 353 -97.50 -38.86 -88.08
N LYS A 354 -97.19 -40.02 -88.67
CA LYS A 354 -96.59 -41.16 -87.93
C LYS A 354 -95.19 -40.82 -87.41
N ASP A 355 -94.32 -40.28 -88.26
CA ASP A 355 -92.96 -39.85 -87.87
C ASP A 355 -93.02 -38.75 -86.79
N TYR A 356 -93.96 -37.82 -86.91
CA TYR A 356 -94.16 -36.74 -85.93
C TYR A 356 -94.63 -37.26 -84.57
N ARG A 357 -95.58 -38.21 -84.54
CA ARG A 357 -96.02 -38.86 -83.29
C ARG A 357 -94.91 -39.66 -82.63
N LEU A 358 -94.09 -40.33 -83.43
CA LEU A 358 -92.92 -41.05 -82.95
C LEU A 358 -91.91 -40.09 -82.30
N TYR A 359 -91.65 -38.95 -82.95
CA TYR A 359 -90.80 -37.89 -82.41
C TYR A 359 -91.33 -37.33 -81.08
N LEU A 360 -92.63 -37.00 -80.99
CA LEU A 360 -93.23 -36.50 -79.74
C LEU A 360 -93.10 -37.52 -78.59
N THR A 361 -93.25 -38.81 -78.91
CA THR A 361 -93.08 -39.90 -77.93
C THR A 361 -91.63 -40.02 -77.49
N ALA A 362 -90.68 -39.97 -78.43
CA ALA A 362 -89.24 -40.01 -78.14
C ALA A 362 -88.75 -38.78 -77.36
N ALA A 363 -89.35 -37.61 -77.58
CA ALA A 363 -89.05 -36.36 -76.90
C ALA A 363 -89.78 -36.21 -75.54
N ASN A 364 -90.51 -37.24 -75.08
CA ASN A 364 -91.33 -37.21 -73.85
C ASN A 364 -92.36 -36.05 -73.81
N ILE A 365 -92.86 -35.62 -74.96
CA ILE A 365 -93.88 -34.57 -75.07
C ILE A 365 -95.26 -35.22 -74.97
N THR A 366 -95.88 -35.14 -73.79
CA THR A 366 -97.20 -35.72 -73.54
C THR A 366 -98.31 -34.85 -74.09
N THR A 367 -99.13 -35.34 -75.01
CA THR A 367 -100.32 -34.61 -75.51
C THR A 367 -101.56 -34.79 -74.61
N ALA A 368 -101.41 -35.40 -73.43
CA ALA A 368 -102.50 -35.64 -72.48
C ALA A 368 -102.91 -34.39 -71.67
N ASN A 369 -102.03 -33.39 -71.55
CA ASN A 369 -102.30 -32.15 -70.83
C ASN A 369 -102.18 -30.92 -71.75
N ALA A 370 -102.79 -29.80 -71.35
CA ALA A 370 -102.86 -28.59 -72.17
C ALA A 370 -101.47 -28.02 -72.53
N GLY A 371 -100.53 -28.03 -71.58
CA GLY A 371 -99.17 -27.52 -71.80
C GLY A 371 -98.36 -28.36 -72.79
N GLY A 372 -98.48 -29.68 -72.77
CA GLY A 372 -97.83 -30.56 -73.73
C GLY A 372 -98.49 -30.54 -75.11
N LYS A 373 -99.81 -30.34 -75.19
CA LYS A 373 -100.51 -30.07 -76.46
C LYS A 373 -100.03 -28.76 -77.11
N GLN A 374 -99.89 -27.69 -76.33
CA GLN A 374 -99.39 -26.40 -76.81
C GLN A 374 -97.97 -26.53 -77.39
N ARG A 375 -97.09 -27.22 -76.66
CA ARG A 375 -95.70 -27.47 -77.08
C ARG A 375 -95.61 -28.34 -78.33
N ALA A 376 -96.45 -29.37 -78.43
CA ALA A 376 -96.57 -30.20 -79.61
C ALA A 376 -97.17 -29.45 -80.81
N LEU A 377 -98.02 -28.44 -80.60
CA LEU A 377 -98.52 -27.59 -81.68
C LEU A 377 -97.43 -26.65 -82.18
N GLU A 378 -96.75 -25.93 -81.31
CA GLU A 378 -95.65 -25.01 -81.66
C GLU A 378 -94.54 -25.73 -82.44
N LEU A 379 -94.20 -26.96 -82.03
CA LEU A 379 -93.24 -27.79 -82.77
C LEU A 379 -93.78 -28.24 -84.13
N PHE A 380 -95.07 -28.56 -84.24
CA PHE A 380 -95.68 -28.95 -85.51
C PHE A 380 -95.59 -27.80 -86.52
N TRP A 381 -95.91 -26.57 -86.09
CA TRP A 381 -95.76 -25.37 -86.92
C TRP A 381 -94.31 -25.16 -87.38
N SER A 382 -93.32 -25.44 -86.53
CA SER A 382 -91.91 -25.34 -86.92
C SER A 382 -91.45 -26.39 -87.95
N CYS A 383 -92.24 -27.45 -88.15
CA CYS A 383 -91.95 -28.51 -89.12
C CYS A 383 -92.56 -28.22 -90.50
N LEU A 384 -93.50 -27.27 -90.60
CA LEU A 384 -94.10 -26.83 -91.85
C LEU A 384 -93.17 -25.83 -92.55
N THR A 385 -93.03 -25.97 -93.86
CA THR A 385 -92.26 -25.01 -94.70
C THR A 385 -93.21 -24.10 -95.49
N ASP A 386 -92.70 -22.92 -95.92
CA ASP A 386 -93.48 -21.75 -96.38
C ASP A 386 -94.53 -21.97 -97.50
N GLU A 387 -94.58 -23.12 -98.16
CA GLU A 387 -95.65 -23.47 -99.12
C GLU A 387 -96.95 -23.95 -98.43
N THR A 388 -96.92 -24.26 -97.12
CA THR A 388 -98.07 -24.80 -96.34
C THR A 388 -98.55 -23.92 -95.18
N SER A 389 -97.94 -22.75 -94.98
CA SER A 389 -98.28 -21.80 -93.89
C SER A 389 -99.32 -20.73 -94.28
N ARG A 390 -100.08 -20.94 -95.36
CA ARG A 390 -101.18 -20.04 -95.79
C ARG A 390 -102.56 -20.67 -95.61
#